data_AF-A0A9E3E842-F1
#
_entry.id   AF-A0A9E3E842-F1
#
_cell.length_a   1.000
_cell.length_b   1.000
_cell.length_c   1.000
_cell.angle_alpha   90.00
_cell.angle_beta   90.00
_cell.angle_gamma   90.00
#
_symmetry.space_group_name_H-M   'P 1'
#
loop_
_entity.id
_entity.type
_entity.pdbx_description
1 polymer ?
#
loop_
_entity_poly.entity_id
_entity_poly.type
_entity_poly.pdbx_seq_one_letter_code
_entity_poly.pdbx_strand_id
1 'polypeptide(L)'
;MDKAQMDKVVQKLVSRVLERHMENLREELTRSVLEELDRERDKAGKPGSAATDGLFKAVSAIHAVTAQRDVLRALIDSTAPYSGRTALFVIKGGTATGWHGHGVSDSIKDFSLDLTALALVRVLNSRQTFAGSSSEMDGKFISQFGGPADPACVIVPLILKEKVAAIIYADSGHEQRGALDRSALELLVLVTATWLEVTAGRKPAGREAGHESDVPIARGAAAQAGGSFSDPFAAHAPAFSHATAVTADVERIAAGARANLSGISEEDADVHRKAQRFARLLVDEIKLYNQAKLLEGRKHKDLYDRLKEDIEKSRATYQKRYGSTVAGSADYFGQEVIRSLAEDDVVLLGSNFPGYTK
;
A
#
# COMPACT_ATOMS: atom_id res chain seq x y z
N MET A 1 -5.99 -86.16 -20.41
CA MET A 1 -5.73 -85.01 -19.53
C MET A 1 -6.67 -85.13 -18.35
N ASP A 2 -6.16 -85.21 -17.12
CA ASP A 2 -7.02 -85.32 -15.94
C ASP A 2 -7.76 -84.00 -15.68
N LYS A 3 -8.96 -84.05 -15.07
CA LYS A 3 -9.85 -82.90 -14.83
C LYS A 3 -9.12 -81.77 -14.10
N ALA A 4 -8.26 -82.11 -13.12
CA ALA A 4 -7.45 -81.15 -12.38
C ALA A 4 -6.41 -80.41 -13.27
N GLN A 5 -5.87 -81.07 -14.31
CA GLN A 5 -4.98 -80.42 -15.27
C GLN A 5 -5.76 -79.50 -16.20
N MET A 6 -6.98 -79.88 -16.60
CA MET A 6 -7.86 -79.05 -17.42
C MET A 6 -8.24 -77.76 -16.71
N ASP A 7 -8.65 -77.84 -15.43
CA ASP A 7 -9.04 -76.68 -14.63
C ASP A 7 -7.88 -75.68 -14.47
N LYS A 8 -6.65 -76.18 -14.26
CA LYS A 8 -5.45 -75.32 -14.13
C LYS A 8 -5.09 -74.61 -15.45
N VAL A 9 -5.33 -75.27 -16.58
CA VAL A 9 -5.13 -74.68 -17.91
C VAL A 9 -6.18 -73.61 -18.19
N VAL A 10 -7.45 -73.88 -17.88
CA VAL A 10 -8.55 -72.91 -18.04
C VAL A 10 -8.33 -71.68 -17.16
N GLN A 11 -7.95 -71.84 -15.88
CA GLN A 11 -7.65 -70.70 -15.00
C GLN A 11 -6.53 -69.83 -15.55
N LYS A 12 -5.43 -70.43 -16.02
CA LYS A 12 -4.33 -69.67 -16.64
C LYS A 12 -4.76 -68.93 -17.91
N LEU A 13 -5.61 -69.53 -18.74
CA LEU A 13 -6.14 -68.90 -19.94
C LEU A 13 -7.05 -67.72 -19.60
N VAL A 14 -7.96 -67.89 -18.63
CA VAL A 14 -8.85 -66.82 -18.17
C VAL A 14 -8.06 -65.66 -17.57
N SER A 15 -7.08 -65.93 -16.69
CA SER A 15 -6.21 -64.88 -16.15
C SER A 15 -5.49 -64.09 -17.24
N ARG A 16 -4.95 -64.77 -18.26
CA ARG A 16 -4.25 -64.11 -19.37
C ARG A 16 -5.18 -63.25 -20.23
N VAL A 17 -6.42 -63.71 -20.45
CA VAL A 17 -7.43 -62.93 -21.17
C VAL A 17 -7.88 -61.72 -20.35
N LEU A 18 -8.08 -61.90 -19.04
CA LEU A 18 -8.41 -60.81 -18.12
C LEU A 18 -7.30 -59.78 -18.05
N GLU A 19 -6.03 -60.17 -17.89
CA GLU A 19 -4.89 -59.25 -17.89
C GLU A 19 -4.85 -58.42 -19.18
N ARG A 20 -5.02 -59.06 -20.34
CA ARG A 20 -5.05 -58.40 -21.64
C ARG A 20 -6.20 -57.40 -21.77
N HIS A 21 -7.36 -57.71 -21.21
CA HIS A 21 -8.53 -56.81 -21.25
C HIS A 21 -8.45 -55.71 -20.21
N MET A 22 -7.82 -55.97 -19.06
CA MET A 22 -7.63 -55.00 -17.99
C MET A 22 -6.70 -53.85 -18.40
N GLU A 23 -5.67 -54.11 -19.20
CA GLU A 23 -4.81 -53.04 -19.72
C GLU A 23 -5.59 -52.08 -20.62
N ASN A 24 -6.37 -52.61 -21.57
CA ASN A 24 -7.22 -51.80 -22.45
C ASN A 24 -8.29 -51.04 -21.65
N LEU A 25 -8.93 -51.71 -20.69
CA LEU A 25 -9.96 -51.09 -19.85
C LEU A 25 -9.37 -49.98 -18.97
N ARG A 26 -8.15 -50.17 -18.45
CA ARG A 26 -7.43 -49.15 -17.67
C ARG A 26 -7.12 -47.93 -18.54
N GLU A 27 -6.64 -48.12 -19.76
CA GLU A 27 -6.38 -47.01 -20.68
C GLU A 27 -7.66 -46.26 -21.05
N GLU A 28 -8.74 -46.97 -21.31
CA GLU A 28 -10.06 -46.40 -21.63
C GLU A 28 -10.65 -45.63 -20.44
N LEU A 29 -10.60 -46.21 -19.24
CA LEU A 29 -11.01 -45.54 -17.99
C LEU A 29 -10.17 -44.31 -17.71
N THR A 30 -8.85 -44.40 -17.87
CA THR A 30 -7.94 -43.26 -17.62
C THR A 30 -8.24 -42.12 -18.60
N ARG A 31 -8.46 -42.44 -19.88
CA ARG A 31 -8.85 -41.46 -20.90
C ARG A 31 -10.20 -40.83 -20.58
N SER A 32 -11.20 -41.64 -20.25
CA SER A 32 -12.54 -41.16 -19.90
C SER A 32 -12.53 -40.26 -18.66
N VAL A 33 -11.77 -40.63 -17.62
CA VAL A 33 -11.58 -39.79 -16.43
C VAL A 33 -10.86 -38.50 -16.76
N LEU A 34 -9.82 -38.51 -17.59
CA LEU A 34 -9.13 -37.29 -18.03
C LEU A 34 -10.04 -36.37 -18.84
N GLU A 35 -10.83 -36.92 -19.75
CA GLU A 35 -11.81 -36.15 -20.54
C GLU A 35 -12.91 -35.56 -19.66
N GLU A 36 -13.39 -36.30 -18.67
CA GLU A 36 -14.40 -35.81 -17.72
C GLU A 36 -13.80 -34.75 -16.78
N LEU A 37 -12.55 -34.93 -16.33
CA LEU A 37 -11.81 -33.92 -15.55
C LEU A 37 -11.54 -32.65 -16.37
N ASP A 38 -11.21 -32.77 -17.65
CA ASP A 38 -11.03 -31.62 -18.54
C ASP A 38 -12.37 -30.92 -18.80
N ARG A 39 -13.48 -31.67 -18.96
CA ARG A 39 -14.83 -31.07 -19.05
C ARG A 39 -15.23 -30.35 -17.78
N GLU A 40 -14.95 -30.91 -16.61
CA GLU A 40 -15.19 -30.24 -15.32
C GLU A 40 -14.28 -29.02 -15.15
N ARG A 41 -13.02 -29.09 -15.62
CA ARG A 41 -12.09 -27.94 -15.65
C ARG A 41 -12.57 -26.84 -16.60
N ASP A 42 -13.11 -27.20 -17.76
CA ASP A 42 -13.61 -26.26 -18.75
C ASP A 42 -14.95 -25.64 -18.30
N LYS A 43 -15.79 -26.39 -17.58
CA LYS A 43 -16.96 -25.85 -16.86
C LYS A 43 -16.54 -24.91 -15.71
N ALA A 44 -15.42 -25.19 -15.05
CA ALA A 44 -14.84 -24.34 -14.00
C ALA A 44 -14.07 -23.11 -14.55
N GLY A 45 -13.89 -23.00 -15.88
CA GLY A 45 -13.03 -22.00 -16.51
C GLY A 45 -11.54 -22.19 -16.14
N LYS A 46 -10.60 -21.61 -16.91
CA LYS A 46 -9.19 -21.55 -16.47
C LYS A 46 -9.11 -20.74 -15.16
N PRO A 47 -8.89 -21.33 -13.97
CA PRO A 47 -9.19 -20.67 -12.68
C PRO A 47 -8.17 -19.59 -12.27
N GLY A 48 -7.30 -19.12 -13.16
CA GLY A 48 -6.18 -18.27 -12.77
C GLY A 48 -5.66 -17.31 -13.82
N SER A 49 -6.40 -17.05 -14.91
CA SER A 49 -6.12 -15.89 -15.79
C SER A 49 -7.21 -14.87 -15.62
N ALA A 50 -8.48 -15.20 -15.88
CA ALA A 50 -9.56 -14.21 -15.87
C ALA A 50 -9.79 -13.52 -14.51
N ALA A 51 -9.69 -14.26 -13.39
CA ALA A 51 -9.85 -13.69 -12.04
C ALA A 51 -8.68 -12.76 -11.67
N THR A 52 -7.45 -13.18 -11.97
CA THR A 52 -6.22 -12.39 -11.79
C THR A 52 -6.13 -11.22 -12.77
N ASP A 53 -6.63 -11.37 -14.00
CA ASP A 53 -6.72 -10.32 -15.01
C ASP A 53 -7.72 -9.24 -14.56
N GLY A 54 -8.84 -9.67 -13.99
CA GLY A 54 -9.81 -8.78 -13.33
C GLY A 54 -9.18 -8.01 -12.17
N LEU A 55 -8.41 -8.70 -11.32
CA LEU A 55 -7.77 -8.08 -10.16
C LEU A 55 -6.66 -7.10 -10.57
N PHE A 56 -5.88 -7.47 -11.59
CA PHE A 56 -4.89 -6.60 -12.21
C PHE A 56 -5.53 -5.35 -12.83
N LYS A 57 -6.67 -5.51 -13.51
CA LYS A 57 -7.44 -4.39 -14.06
C LYS A 57 -7.94 -3.45 -12.96
N ALA A 58 -8.46 -4.01 -11.86
CA ALA A 58 -8.89 -3.25 -10.69
C ALA A 58 -7.74 -2.44 -10.06
N VAL A 59 -6.58 -3.07 -9.84
CA VAL A 59 -5.37 -2.40 -9.33
C VAL A 59 -4.92 -1.29 -10.29
N SER A 60 -4.94 -1.55 -11.60
CA SER A 60 -4.57 -0.56 -12.62
C SER A 60 -5.51 0.65 -12.60
N ALA A 61 -6.81 0.44 -12.41
CA ALA A 61 -7.79 1.52 -12.31
C ALA A 61 -7.55 2.41 -11.08
N ILE A 62 -7.23 1.82 -9.92
CA ILE A 62 -6.90 2.55 -8.68
C ILE A 62 -5.64 3.41 -8.87
N HIS A 63 -4.60 2.88 -9.51
CA HIS A 63 -3.34 3.60 -9.74
C HIS A 63 -3.43 4.68 -10.83
N ALA A 64 -4.42 4.61 -11.72
CA ALA A 64 -4.58 5.58 -12.80
C ALA A 64 -4.99 6.99 -12.31
N VAL A 65 -5.51 7.08 -11.09
CA VAL A 65 -5.96 8.34 -10.47
C VAL A 65 -5.11 8.67 -9.25
N THR A 66 -4.89 9.96 -8.98
CA THR A 66 -4.01 10.42 -7.89
C THR A 66 -4.71 11.31 -6.87
N ALA A 67 -5.85 11.90 -7.23
CA ALA A 67 -6.67 12.65 -6.28
C ALA A 67 -7.33 11.66 -5.31
N GLN A 68 -7.16 11.87 -4.00
CA GLN A 68 -7.64 10.96 -2.95
C GLN A 68 -9.13 10.56 -3.12
N ARG A 69 -9.99 11.54 -3.42
CA ARG A 69 -11.42 11.31 -3.68
C ARG A 69 -11.64 10.31 -4.80
N ASP A 70 -10.90 10.46 -5.89
CA ASP A 70 -11.07 9.65 -7.09
C ASP A 70 -10.45 8.26 -6.89
N VAL A 71 -9.34 8.15 -6.12
CA VAL A 71 -8.75 6.87 -5.69
C VAL A 71 -9.74 6.06 -4.85
N LEU A 72 -10.39 6.68 -3.86
CA LEU A 72 -11.38 6.00 -3.00
C LEU A 72 -12.63 5.58 -3.77
N ARG A 73 -13.05 6.35 -4.78
CA ARG A 73 -14.14 5.95 -5.68
C ARG A 73 -13.73 4.76 -6.55
N ALA A 74 -12.54 4.82 -7.17
CA ALA A 74 -12.00 3.74 -7.97
C ALA A 74 -11.86 2.43 -7.18
N LEU A 75 -11.51 2.49 -5.90
CA LEU A 75 -11.53 1.33 -4.99
C LEU A 75 -12.91 0.68 -4.93
N ILE A 76 -13.96 1.46 -4.64
CA ILE A 76 -15.32 0.94 -4.47
C ILE A 76 -15.92 0.44 -5.79
N ASP A 77 -15.64 1.11 -6.90
CA ASP A 77 -16.06 0.61 -8.22
C ASP A 77 -15.36 -0.72 -8.55
N SER A 78 -14.12 -0.88 -8.10
CA SER A 78 -13.31 -2.08 -8.32
C SER A 78 -13.71 -3.26 -7.43
N THR A 79 -14.51 -3.07 -6.37
CA THR A 79 -14.97 -4.17 -5.52
C THR A 79 -16.21 -4.89 -6.06
N ALA A 80 -16.88 -4.31 -7.07
CA ALA A 80 -18.12 -4.85 -7.64
C ALA A 80 -18.05 -6.32 -8.10
N PRO A 81 -16.95 -6.81 -8.74
CA PRO A 81 -16.86 -8.22 -9.11
C PRO A 81 -16.64 -9.17 -7.92
N TYR A 82 -16.23 -8.64 -6.77
CA TYR A 82 -15.75 -9.39 -5.61
C TYR A 82 -16.70 -9.35 -4.43
N SER A 83 -17.75 -8.53 -4.49
CA SER A 83 -18.76 -8.40 -3.45
C SER A 83 -20.10 -7.99 -4.04
N GLY A 84 -21.22 -8.45 -3.47
CA GLY A 84 -22.55 -8.00 -3.87
C GLY A 84 -22.83 -6.57 -3.41
N ARG A 85 -22.38 -6.19 -2.22
CA ARG A 85 -22.41 -4.80 -1.74
C ARG A 85 -21.09 -4.44 -1.07
N THR A 86 -20.73 -3.17 -1.20
CA THR A 86 -19.60 -2.57 -0.50
C THR A 86 -19.98 -1.18 0.01
N ALA A 87 -19.55 -0.83 1.22
CA ALA A 87 -19.71 0.53 1.75
C ALA A 87 -18.40 1.00 2.38
N LEU A 88 -18.00 2.24 2.06
CA LEU A 88 -16.83 2.92 2.59
C LEU A 88 -17.27 3.93 3.65
N PHE A 89 -16.69 3.82 4.84
CA PHE A 89 -16.84 4.75 5.95
C PHE A 89 -15.51 5.42 6.25
N VAL A 90 -15.47 6.75 6.24
CA VAL A 90 -14.28 7.53 6.57
C VAL A 90 -14.31 7.87 8.06
N ILE A 91 -13.18 7.65 8.75
CA ILE A 91 -13.03 7.95 10.18
C ILE A 91 -12.38 9.31 10.35
N LYS A 92 -13.08 10.24 10.99
CA LYS A 92 -12.57 11.56 11.37
C LYS A 92 -13.01 11.90 12.79
N GLY A 93 -12.05 12.27 13.65
CA GLY A 93 -12.36 12.69 15.02
C GLY A 93 -13.08 11.63 15.86
N GLY A 94 -12.86 10.34 15.56
CA GLY A 94 -13.55 9.23 16.24
C GLY A 94 -14.95 8.92 15.72
N THR A 95 -15.42 9.61 14.68
CA THR A 95 -16.69 9.34 14.00
C THR A 95 -16.43 8.67 12.66
N ALA A 96 -17.18 7.60 12.35
CA ALA A 96 -17.16 6.94 11.06
C ALA A 96 -18.39 7.34 10.23
N THR A 97 -18.18 8.14 9.19
CA THR A 97 -19.27 8.64 8.32
C THR A 97 -19.21 7.94 6.97
N GLY A 98 -20.36 7.49 6.47
CA GLY A 98 -20.45 6.86 5.16
C GLY A 98 -20.07 7.85 4.07
N TRP A 99 -19.36 7.35 3.06
CA TRP A 99 -18.77 8.20 2.03
C TRP A 99 -19.20 7.77 0.63
N HIS A 100 -19.13 6.49 0.33
CA HIS A 100 -19.57 5.92 -0.93
C HIS A 100 -19.82 4.42 -0.79
N GLY A 101 -20.55 3.82 -1.73
CA GLY A 101 -20.77 2.39 -1.74
C GLY A 101 -21.22 1.89 -3.10
N HIS A 102 -21.09 0.58 -3.28
CA HIS A 102 -21.55 -0.19 -4.41
C HIS A 102 -22.65 -1.15 -3.93
N GLY A 103 -23.74 -1.31 -4.69
CA GLY A 103 -24.86 -2.18 -4.30
C GLY A 103 -25.63 -1.71 -3.04
N VAL A 104 -25.36 -0.50 -2.55
CA VAL A 104 -26.03 0.11 -1.39
C VAL A 104 -26.63 1.47 -1.80
N SER A 105 -27.70 1.88 -1.12
CA SER A 105 -28.37 3.16 -1.35
C SER A 105 -27.42 4.37 -1.18
N ASP A 106 -27.63 5.42 -1.98
CA ASP A 106 -26.90 6.69 -1.88
C ASP A 106 -27.05 7.39 -0.51
N SER A 107 -28.09 7.05 0.26
CA SER A 107 -28.28 7.51 1.64
C SER A 107 -27.19 7.05 2.61
N ILE A 108 -26.27 6.18 2.16
CA ILE A 108 -25.06 5.82 2.90
C ILE A 108 -24.23 7.05 3.30
N LYS A 109 -24.23 8.12 2.49
CA LYS A 109 -23.46 9.35 2.74
C LYS A 109 -23.89 10.10 4.01
N ASP A 110 -25.14 9.89 4.43
CA ASP A 110 -25.73 10.52 5.61
C ASP A 110 -25.69 9.60 6.85
N PHE A 111 -25.13 8.40 6.70
CA PHE A 111 -25.09 7.41 7.77
C PHE A 111 -23.81 7.52 8.61
N SER A 112 -23.96 7.49 9.94
CA SER A 112 -22.86 7.40 10.88
C SER A 112 -22.83 6.00 11.49
N LEU A 113 -21.71 5.30 11.30
CA LEU A 113 -21.50 3.94 11.76
C LEU A 113 -21.15 3.90 13.25
N ASP A 114 -21.83 3.03 14.00
CA ASP A 114 -21.56 2.82 15.42
C ASP A 114 -20.28 1.99 15.62
N LEU A 115 -19.17 2.68 15.89
CA LEU A 115 -17.87 2.06 16.12
C LEU A 115 -17.79 1.18 17.39
N THR A 116 -18.83 1.17 18.22
CA THR A 116 -18.91 0.31 19.40
C THR A 116 -19.46 -1.09 19.10
N ALA A 117 -19.97 -1.33 17.88
CA ALA A 117 -20.39 -2.66 17.47
C ALA A 117 -19.24 -3.66 17.51
N LEU A 118 -19.54 -4.91 17.88
CA LEU A 118 -18.54 -5.94 18.20
C LEU A 118 -17.53 -6.15 17.06
N ALA A 119 -17.99 -6.26 15.83
CA ALA A 119 -17.12 -6.47 14.68
C ALA A 119 -16.20 -5.26 14.43
N LEU A 120 -16.71 -4.04 14.62
CA LEU A 120 -15.94 -2.80 14.41
C LEU A 120 -14.89 -2.58 15.48
N VAL A 121 -15.22 -2.85 16.76
CA VAL A 121 -14.25 -2.80 17.86
C VAL A 121 -13.09 -3.75 17.61
N ARG A 122 -13.37 -4.97 17.11
CA ARG A 122 -12.32 -5.93 16.76
C ARG A 122 -11.40 -5.39 15.67
N VAL A 123 -11.96 -4.89 14.57
CA VAL A 123 -11.18 -4.30 13.45
C VAL A 123 -10.35 -3.10 13.90
N LEU A 124 -10.92 -2.20 14.69
CA LEU A 124 -10.22 -1.01 15.16
C LEU A 124 -9.06 -1.34 16.09
N ASN A 125 -9.24 -2.33 16.97
CA ASN A 125 -8.22 -2.73 17.95
C ASN A 125 -7.11 -3.59 17.32
N SER A 126 -7.47 -4.59 16.51
CA SER A 126 -6.51 -5.50 15.89
C SER A 126 -5.84 -4.90 14.66
N ARG A 127 -6.51 -3.94 13.99
CA ARG A 127 -6.18 -3.44 12.65
C ARG A 127 -6.11 -4.57 11.61
N GLN A 128 -6.85 -5.65 11.84
CA GLN A 128 -6.98 -6.79 10.94
C GLN A 128 -8.40 -6.85 10.39
N THR A 129 -8.53 -7.46 9.22
CA THR A 129 -9.82 -7.75 8.61
C THR A 129 -10.66 -8.64 9.52
N PHE A 130 -11.91 -8.24 9.73
CA PHE A 130 -12.91 -9.11 10.32
C PHE A 130 -13.66 -9.86 9.21
N ALA A 131 -13.87 -11.16 9.40
CA ALA A 131 -14.74 -11.97 8.58
C ALA A 131 -15.66 -12.76 9.52
N GLY A 132 -16.97 -12.61 9.37
CA GLY A 132 -17.93 -13.17 10.30
C GLY A 132 -19.36 -12.90 9.90
N SER A 133 -20.27 -12.90 10.88
CA SER A 133 -21.70 -12.71 10.63
C SER A 133 -22.07 -11.22 10.63
N SER A 134 -22.98 -10.82 9.73
CA SER A 134 -23.58 -9.49 9.69
C SER A 134 -24.38 -9.16 10.95
N SER A 135 -24.70 -10.13 11.80
CA SER A 135 -25.28 -9.90 13.12
C SER A 135 -24.31 -9.24 14.11
N GLU A 136 -23.00 -9.31 13.89
CA GLU A 136 -21.98 -8.64 14.72
C GLU A 136 -21.71 -7.19 14.27
N MET A 137 -22.35 -6.75 13.17
CA MET A 137 -22.31 -5.38 12.67
C MET A 137 -23.18 -4.42 13.48
N ASP A 138 -23.06 -3.13 13.18
CA ASP A 138 -23.98 -2.10 13.66
C ASP A 138 -25.43 -2.46 13.27
N GLY A 139 -26.27 -2.69 14.27
CA GLY A 139 -27.67 -3.03 14.08
C GLY A 139 -28.47 -1.93 13.37
N LYS A 140 -28.09 -0.65 13.52
CA LYS A 140 -28.71 0.48 12.80
C LYS A 140 -28.41 0.41 11.31
N PHE A 141 -27.18 0.03 10.96
CA PHE A 141 -26.78 -0.16 9.57
C PHE A 141 -27.61 -1.28 8.93
N ILE A 142 -27.70 -2.44 9.59
CA ILE A 142 -28.50 -3.57 9.11
C ILE A 142 -29.99 -3.21 9.03
N SER A 143 -30.52 -2.43 9.98
CA SER A 143 -31.93 -2.01 9.96
C SER A 143 -32.24 -1.04 8.81
N GLN A 144 -31.30 -0.14 8.47
CA GLN A 144 -31.51 0.89 7.45
C GLN A 144 -31.23 0.39 6.03
N PHE A 145 -30.18 -0.41 5.85
CA PHE A 145 -29.74 -0.88 4.52
C PHE A 145 -30.09 -2.35 4.26
N GLY A 146 -30.71 -3.03 5.22
CA GLY A 146 -31.07 -4.43 5.14
C GLY A 146 -29.87 -5.37 5.31
N GLY A 147 -30.16 -6.56 5.86
CA GLY A 147 -29.18 -7.64 5.95
C GLY A 147 -28.88 -8.27 4.59
N PRO A 148 -27.68 -8.85 4.42
CA PRO A 148 -27.35 -9.65 3.25
C PRO A 148 -28.15 -10.96 3.21
N ALA A 149 -28.25 -11.56 2.02
CA ALA A 149 -28.88 -12.86 1.79
C ALA A 149 -28.10 -14.01 2.45
N ASP A 150 -26.77 -13.95 2.39
CA ASP A 150 -25.87 -14.76 3.20
C ASP A 150 -25.39 -13.91 4.38
N PRO A 151 -25.51 -14.36 5.64
CA PRO A 151 -25.04 -13.58 6.79
C PRO A 151 -23.54 -13.30 6.78
N ALA A 152 -22.73 -13.95 5.94
CA ALA A 152 -21.30 -13.67 5.84
C ALA A 152 -21.03 -12.22 5.40
N CYS A 153 -20.19 -11.52 6.17
CA CYS A 153 -19.65 -10.22 5.82
C CYS A 153 -18.16 -10.10 6.13
N VAL A 154 -17.52 -9.15 5.47
CA VAL A 154 -16.12 -8.79 5.65
C VAL A 154 -16.01 -7.31 5.97
N ILE A 155 -15.14 -6.96 6.91
CA ILE A 155 -14.81 -5.58 7.27
C ILE A 155 -13.30 -5.41 7.15
N VAL A 156 -12.86 -4.64 6.17
CA VAL A 156 -11.44 -4.41 5.88
C VAL A 156 -11.05 -3.01 6.35
N PRO A 157 -10.05 -2.86 7.25
CA PRO A 157 -9.55 -1.56 7.64
C PRO A 157 -8.66 -0.98 6.53
N LEU A 158 -8.91 0.27 6.14
CA LEU A 158 -7.98 1.07 5.35
C LEU A 158 -7.08 1.85 6.31
N ILE A 159 -5.83 1.45 6.38
CA ILE A 159 -4.85 1.99 7.33
C ILE A 159 -3.98 3.02 6.60
N LEU A 160 -3.89 4.23 7.13
CA LEU A 160 -2.96 5.28 6.68
C LEU A 160 -2.14 5.74 7.87
N LYS A 161 -0.81 5.79 7.73
CA LYS A 161 0.13 6.21 8.80
C LYS A 161 -0.17 5.50 10.13
N GLU A 162 -0.35 4.18 10.06
CA GLU A 162 -0.69 3.28 11.19
C GLU A 162 -2.06 3.49 11.86
N LYS A 163 -2.90 4.39 11.35
CA LYS A 163 -4.26 4.62 11.87
C LYS A 163 -5.30 4.06 10.91
N VAL A 164 -6.37 3.47 11.44
CA VAL A 164 -7.53 3.10 10.63
C VAL A 164 -8.21 4.40 10.19
N ALA A 165 -7.96 4.82 8.96
CA ALA A 165 -8.47 6.07 8.39
C ALA A 165 -9.85 5.89 7.76
N ALA A 166 -10.16 4.67 7.31
CA ALA A 166 -11.46 4.29 6.82
C ALA A 166 -11.72 2.79 7.04
N ILE A 167 -12.99 2.40 6.92
CA ILE A 167 -13.45 1.01 7.02
C ILE A 167 -14.25 0.70 5.76
N ILE A 168 -13.97 -0.46 5.16
CA ILE A 168 -14.73 -1.01 4.04
C ILE A 168 -15.56 -2.18 4.58
N TYR A 169 -16.87 -2.06 4.50
CA TYR A 169 -17.81 -3.17 4.71
C TYR A 169 -18.12 -3.83 3.37
N ALA A 170 -18.18 -5.17 3.32
CA ALA A 170 -18.61 -5.92 2.15
C ALA A 170 -19.43 -7.16 2.52
N ASP A 171 -20.43 -7.49 1.70
CA ASP A 171 -21.25 -8.70 1.82
C ASP A 171 -21.73 -9.20 0.44
N SER A 172 -22.47 -10.31 0.43
CA SER A 172 -23.05 -10.90 -0.79
C SER A 172 -24.26 -10.14 -1.35
N GLY A 173 -24.69 -9.04 -0.73
CA GLY A 173 -25.91 -8.32 -1.07
C GLY A 173 -27.20 -9.09 -0.81
N HIS A 174 -28.29 -8.57 -1.37
CA HIS A 174 -29.64 -9.13 -1.17
C HIS A 174 -29.94 -10.36 -2.04
N GLU A 175 -29.04 -10.71 -2.97
CA GLU A 175 -29.20 -11.85 -3.86
C GLU A 175 -28.38 -13.05 -3.34
N GLN A 176 -28.96 -14.25 -3.35
CA GLN A 176 -28.33 -15.50 -2.89
C GLN A 176 -27.09 -15.94 -3.71
N ARG A 177 -26.68 -15.17 -4.73
CA ARG A 177 -25.54 -15.45 -5.61
C ARG A 177 -24.46 -14.36 -5.62
N GLY A 178 -24.56 -13.34 -4.76
CA GLY A 178 -23.51 -12.33 -4.73
C GLY A 178 -22.17 -12.92 -4.32
N ALA A 179 -21.10 -12.52 -5.03
CA ALA A 179 -19.75 -12.90 -4.67
C ALA A 179 -19.38 -12.32 -3.29
N LEU A 180 -18.42 -12.96 -2.63
CA LEU A 180 -17.73 -12.40 -1.46
C LEU A 180 -16.30 -12.95 -1.44
N ASP A 181 -15.43 -12.37 -2.26
CA ASP A 181 -14.00 -12.72 -2.31
C ASP A 181 -13.22 -11.84 -1.34
N ARG A 182 -13.06 -12.34 -0.12
CA ARG A 182 -12.27 -11.68 0.93
C ARG A 182 -10.85 -11.32 0.47
N SER A 183 -10.18 -12.21 -0.24
CA SER A 183 -8.75 -12.03 -0.57
C SER A 183 -8.57 -10.89 -1.57
N ALA A 184 -9.45 -10.82 -2.58
CA ALA A 184 -9.47 -9.71 -3.53
C ALA A 184 -9.77 -8.38 -2.83
N LEU A 185 -10.77 -8.34 -1.94
CA LEU A 185 -11.12 -7.13 -1.18
C LEU A 185 -9.97 -6.63 -0.30
N GLU A 186 -9.32 -7.53 0.44
CA GLU A 186 -8.15 -7.20 1.26
C GLU A 186 -7.00 -6.62 0.42
N LEU A 187 -6.72 -7.23 -0.74
CA LEU A 187 -5.67 -6.75 -1.63
C LEU A 187 -5.99 -5.36 -2.20
N LEU A 188 -7.22 -5.13 -2.66
CA LEU A 188 -7.63 -3.85 -3.23
C LEU A 188 -7.52 -2.72 -2.20
N VAL A 189 -7.93 -2.98 -0.95
CA VAL A 189 -7.80 -2.00 0.14
C VAL A 189 -6.34 -1.75 0.49
N LEU A 190 -5.51 -2.79 0.56
CA LEU A 190 -4.06 -2.67 0.84
C LEU A 190 -3.34 -1.85 -0.22
N VAL A 191 -3.59 -2.14 -1.50
CA VAL A 191 -3.00 -1.41 -2.63
C VAL A 191 -3.46 0.05 -2.62
N THR A 192 -4.74 0.29 -2.37
CA THR A 192 -5.29 1.65 -2.26
C THR A 192 -4.64 2.43 -1.12
N ALA A 193 -4.50 1.82 0.07
CA ALA A 193 -3.84 2.45 1.22
C ALA A 193 -2.41 2.85 0.87
N THR A 194 -1.64 1.93 0.28
CA THR A 194 -0.27 2.18 -0.16
C THR A 194 -0.20 3.32 -1.19
N TRP A 195 -1.11 3.31 -2.16
CA TRP A 195 -1.17 4.34 -3.20
C TRP A 195 -1.54 5.72 -2.66
N LEU A 196 -2.45 5.78 -1.68
CA LEU A 196 -2.81 7.02 -0.99
C LEU A 196 -1.62 7.58 -0.19
N GLU A 197 -0.82 6.74 0.47
CA GLU A 197 0.38 7.19 1.18
C GLU A 197 1.44 7.74 0.21
N VAL A 198 1.63 7.07 -0.93
CA VAL A 198 2.56 7.51 -1.97
C VAL A 198 2.13 8.83 -2.62
N THR A 199 0.83 8.98 -2.92
CA THR A 199 0.31 10.19 -3.58
C THR A 199 0.16 11.37 -2.62
N ALA A 200 -0.19 11.14 -1.35
CA ALA A 200 -0.25 12.19 -0.34
C ALA A 200 1.12 12.82 -0.03
N GLY A 201 2.22 12.08 -0.22
CA GLY A 201 3.60 12.62 -0.13
C GLY A 201 4.00 13.51 -1.31
N ARG A 202 3.26 13.45 -2.42
CA ARG A 202 3.50 14.27 -3.62
C ARG A 202 2.64 15.52 -3.54
N LYS A 203 3.08 16.49 -2.74
CA LYS A 203 2.46 17.82 -2.75
C LYS A 203 2.54 18.38 -4.19
N PRO A 204 1.44 18.81 -4.83
CA PRO A 204 1.52 19.45 -6.13
C PRO A 204 2.29 20.76 -5.97
N ALA A 205 3.44 20.85 -6.65
CA ALA A 205 4.15 22.11 -6.83
C ALA A 205 3.30 23.00 -7.73
N GLY A 206 2.48 23.89 -7.14
CA GLY A 206 1.59 24.73 -7.93
C GLY A 206 0.49 25.42 -7.15
N ARG A 207 0.86 26.27 -6.18
CA ARG A 207 0.14 27.52 -5.89
C ARG A 207 1.09 28.42 -5.11
N GLU A 208 1.89 29.15 -5.88
CA GLU A 208 2.60 30.32 -5.38
C GLU A 208 1.56 31.29 -4.85
N ALA A 209 1.62 31.53 -3.53
CA ALA A 209 1.01 32.71 -2.94
C ALA A 209 1.85 33.91 -3.40
N GLY A 210 1.37 34.61 -4.43
CA GLY A 210 1.88 35.92 -4.78
C GLY A 210 1.58 36.90 -3.65
N HIS A 211 2.63 37.52 -3.12
CA HIS A 211 2.57 38.65 -2.20
C HIS A 211 2.51 39.97 -2.98
N GLU A 212 1.94 41.00 -2.33
CA GLU A 212 1.83 42.43 -2.66
C GLU A 212 0.63 42.84 -3.54
N SER A 213 -0.14 43.90 -3.25
CA SER A 213 0.00 45.03 -2.32
C SER A 213 -1.36 45.69 -2.05
N ASP A 214 -1.40 46.50 -1.00
CA ASP A 214 -2.53 47.18 -0.37
C ASP A 214 -3.03 48.40 -1.17
N VAL A 215 -4.31 48.46 -1.59
CA VAL A 215 -5.10 49.70 -1.81
C VAL A 215 -6.61 49.41 -1.67
N PRO A 216 -7.39 50.18 -0.87
CA PRO A 216 -8.83 49.96 -0.73
C PRO A 216 -9.64 50.83 -1.69
N ILE A 217 -10.50 50.21 -2.52
CA ILE A 217 -11.68 50.90 -3.09
C ILE A 217 -12.89 49.95 -3.05
N ALA A 218 -13.95 50.43 -2.39
CA ALA A 218 -15.24 49.78 -2.31
C ALA A 218 -16.06 49.96 -3.60
N ARG A 219 -16.71 48.89 -4.06
CA ARG A 219 -18.11 48.87 -4.53
C ARG A 219 -18.56 47.44 -4.81
N GLY A 220 -19.68 47.05 -4.21
CA GLY A 220 -20.21 45.70 -4.26
C GLY A 220 -21.08 45.38 -5.47
N ALA A 221 -21.29 44.08 -5.69
CA ALA A 221 -22.55 43.49 -6.15
C ALA A 221 -22.49 41.97 -5.89
N ALA A 222 -23.64 41.41 -5.53
CA ALA A 222 -23.85 40.08 -4.99
C ALA A 222 -23.67 38.92 -6.00
N ALA A 223 -23.21 37.78 -5.50
CA ALA A 223 -23.67 36.45 -5.90
C ALA A 223 -23.32 35.42 -4.80
N GLN A 224 -24.33 34.68 -4.34
CA GLN A 224 -24.26 33.74 -3.23
C GLN A 224 -23.74 32.35 -3.63
N ALA A 225 -23.21 31.67 -2.62
CA ALA A 225 -23.29 30.23 -2.37
C ALA A 225 -22.52 29.27 -3.31
N GLY A 226 -21.25 29.03 -2.96
CA GLY A 226 -20.58 27.76 -3.17
C GLY A 226 -20.08 27.24 -1.83
N GLY A 227 -20.66 26.14 -1.34
CA GLY A 227 -20.33 25.54 -0.05
C GLY A 227 -18.83 25.23 0.07
N SER A 228 -18.21 25.81 1.09
CA SER A 228 -16.83 25.53 1.50
C SER A 228 -16.70 24.07 1.93
N PHE A 229 -16.27 23.20 1.01
CA PHE A 229 -15.87 21.84 1.35
C PHE A 229 -14.57 21.89 2.17
N SER A 230 -14.69 21.67 3.48
CA SER A 230 -13.55 21.56 4.38
C SER A 230 -12.91 20.20 4.20
N ASP A 231 -11.73 20.17 3.57
CA ASP A 231 -10.94 18.95 3.41
C ASP A 231 -10.62 18.33 4.79
N PRO A 232 -11.17 17.15 5.11
CA PRO A 232 -10.99 16.52 6.41
C PRO A 232 -9.57 15.99 6.67
N PHE A 233 -8.69 16.01 5.67
CA PHE A 233 -7.31 15.52 5.75
C PHE A 233 -6.24 16.62 5.64
N ALA A 234 -6.62 17.86 5.34
CA ALA A 234 -5.70 18.99 5.22
C ALA A 234 -5.10 19.47 6.56
N ALA A 235 -5.68 19.10 7.69
CA ALA A 235 -5.29 19.61 9.00
C ALA A 235 -4.43 18.60 9.78
N HIS A 236 -3.19 18.36 9.37
CA HIS A 236 -2.10 17.93 10.25
C HIS A 236 -0.74 18.22 9.60
N ALA A 237 -0.25 19.45 9.81
CA ALA A 237 1.19 19.64 9.91
C ALA A 237 1.62 19.09 11.27
N PRO A 238 2.47 18.05 11.36
CA PRO A 238 2.96 17.60 12.65
C PRO A 238 4.12 18.50 13.07
N ALA A 239 3.96 19.13 14.24
CA ALA A 239 5.08 19.43 15.11
C ALA A 239 5.70 18.08 15.55
N PHE A 240 7.01 17.97 15.42
CA PHE A 240 7.78 16.78 15.79
C PHE A 240 7.60 16.45 17.28
N SER A 241 7.31 15.19 17.59
CA SER A 241 7.63 14.59 18.88
C SER A 241 8.02 13.12 18.74
N HIS A 242 8.79 12.67 19.72
CA HIS A 242 9.81 11.63 19.71
C HIS A 242 9.45 10.20 19.20
N ALA A 243 10.42 9.67 18.46
CA ALA A 243 11.07 8.35 18.56
C ALA A 243 10.34 7.13 19.15
N THR A 244 10.41 6.04 18.37
CA THR A 244 10.50 4.57 18.64
C THR A 244 9.54 3.87 17.67
N ALA A 245 9.83 2.77 16.96
CA ALA A 245 10.88 1.76 17.01
C ALA A 245 10.99 1.11 15.61
N VAL A 246 12.19 0.69 15.20
CA VAL A 246 12.34 -0.38 14.21
C VAL A 246 13.53 -1.23 14.66
N THR A 247 13.22 -2.34 15.33
CA THR A 247 14.19 -3.25 15.97
C THR A 247 14.65 -4.38 15.03
N ALA A 248 14.13 -4.48 13.80
CA ALA A 248 14.42 -5.63 12.93
C ALA A 248 15.62 -5.42 11.98
N ASP A 249 15.93 -4.18 11.59
CA ASP A 249 17.05 -3.90 10.66
C ASP A 249 18.40 -3.68 11.35
N VAL A 250 18.45 -3.73 12.68
CA VAL A 250 19.65 -3.44 13.48
C VAL A 250 20.72 -4.52 13.35
N GLU A 251 20.32 -5.78 13.19
CA GLU A 251 21.24 -6.91 13.31
C GLU A 251 22.07 -7.15 12.03
N ARG A 252 21.49 -6.89 10.85
CA ARG A 252 22.20 -7.07 9.56
C ARG A 252 23.11 -5.90 9.19
N ILE A 253 22.81 -4.68 9.67
CA ILE A 253 23.63 -3.48 9.43
C ILE A 253 24.79 -3.39 10.45
N ALA A 254 24.62 -3.93 11.66
CA ALA A 254 25.67 -3.96 12.68
C ALA A 254 26.92 -4.77 12.28
N ALA A 255 26.78 -5.79 11.41
CA ALA A 255 27.89 -6.59 10.94
C ALA A 255 28.82 -5.83 9.96
N GLY A 256 28.26 -4.98 9.10
CA GLY A 256 29.04 -4.19 8.13
C GLY A 256 29.74 -2.97 8.74
N ALA A 257 29.17 -2.37 9.79
CA ALA A 257 29.72 -1.18 10.45
C ALA A 257 30.82 -1.49 11.49
N ARG A 258 30.94 -2.75 11.95
CA ARG A 258 31.97 -3.17 12.93
C ARG A 258 33.40 -3.11 12.40
N ALA A 259 33.60 -2.99 11.09
CA ALA A 259 34.94 -3.04 10.48
C ALA A 259 35.74 -1.72 10.60
N ASN A 260 35.11 -0.56 10.82
CA ASN A 260 35.78 0.75 10.68
C ASN A 260 35.76 1.66 11.92
N LEU A 261 35.43 1.17 13.12
CA LEU A 261 35.32 1.99 14.36
C LEU A 261 36.02 1.35 15.58
N SER A 262 37.12 0.62 15.38
CA SER A 262 37.90 0.03 16.47
C SER A 262 38.63 1.11 17.28
N GLY A 263 38.01 1.57 18.37
CA GLY A 263 38.63 2.51 19.33
C GLY A 263 37.70 3.58 19.93
N ILE A 264 36.44 3.65 19.49
CA ILE A 264 35.48 4.66 19.92
C ILE A 264 34.54 4.08 21.00
N SER A 265 34.30 4.82 22.08
CA SER A 265 33.33 4.46 23.14
C SER A 265 31.96 4.16 22.53
N GLU A 266 31.18 3.24 23.10
CA GLU A 266 29.86 2.87 22.57
C GLU A 266 28.92 4.08 22.44
N GLU A 267 29.02 5.04 23.36
CA GLU A 267 28.27 6.29 23.34
C GLU A 267 28.66 7.19 22.16
N ASP A 268 29.95 7.33 21.89
CA ASP A 268 30.47 8.11 20.77
C ASP A 268 30.10 7.46 19.43
N ALA A 269 30.18 6.13 19.36
CA ALA A 269 29.76 5.36 18.18
C ALA A 269 28.26 5.56 17.86
N ASP A 270 27.42 5.70 18.88
CA ASP A 270 26.00 6.04 18.72
C ASP A 270 25.80 7.45 18.15
N VAL A 271 26.59 8.43 18.60
CA VAL A 271 26.54 9.79 18.06
C VAL A 271 26.93 9.79 16.58
N HIS A 272 27.98 9.06 16.19
CA HIS A 272 28.37 8.89 14.79
C HIS A 272 27.25 8.25 13.94
N ARG A 273 26.61 7.17 14.43
CA ARG A 273 25.47 6.53 13.75
C ARG A 273 24.29 7.48 13.55
N LYS A 274 23.94 8.25 14.59
CA LYS A 274 22.84 9.24 14.53
C LYS A 274 23.16 10.37 13.56
N ALA A 275 24.40 10.84 13.54
CA ALA A 275 24.87 11.88 12.63
C ALA A 275 24.81 11.41 11.16
N GLN A 276 25.26 10.18 10.85
CA GLN A 276 25.15 9.60 9.51
C GLN A 276 23.70 9.49 9.02
N ARG A 277 22.79 9.02 9.89
CA ARG A 277 21.36 8.93 9.53
C ARG A 277 20.76 10.31 9.25
N PHE A 278 21.15 11.31 10.02
CA PHE A 278 20.66 12.68 9.81
C PHE A 278 21.22 13.31 8.54
N ALA A 279 22.49 13.06 8.21
CA ALA A 279 23.08 13.48 6.93
C ALA A 279 22.31 12.90 5.73
N ARG A 280 22.00 11.59 5.76
CA ARG A 280 21.17 10.94 4.73
C ARG A 280 19.81 11.58 4.58
N LEU A 281 19.11 11.80 5.70
CA LEU A 281 17.81 12.45 5.69
C LEU A 281 17.85 13.81 4.98
N LEU A 282 18.80 14.68 5.34
CA LEU A 282 18.92 16.00 4.75
C LEU A 282 19.25 15.96 3.25
N VAL A 283 20.08 15.01 2.82
CA VAL A 283 20.44 14.86 1.41
C VAL A 283 19.27 14.25 0.60
N ASP A 284 18.51 13.33 1.17
CA ASP A 284 17.30 12.77 0.55
C ASP A 284 16.21 13.84 0.38
N GLU A 285 16.11 14.80 1.31
CA GLU A 285 15.24 15.97 1.15
C GLU A 285 15.67 16.84 -0.04
N ILE A 286 16.98 17.14 -0.17
CA ILE A 286 17.50 17.88 -1.34
C ILE A 286 17.14 17.15 -2.64
N LYS A 287 17.27 15.81 -2.67
CA LYS A 287 16.88 14.98 -3.82
C LYS A 287 15.42 15.09 -4.17
N LEU A 288 14.56 15.00 -3.17
CA LEU A 288 13.12 14.97 -3.35
C LEU A 288 12.61 16.27 -3.99
N TYR A 289 13.16 17.42 -3.60
CA TYR A 289 12.67 18.72 -4.06
C TYR A 289 13.38 19.27 -5.30
N ASN A 290 14.58 18.78 -5.65
CA ASN A 290 15.39 19.37 -6.72
C ASN A 290 15.73 18.39 -7.86
N GLN A 291 14.83 17.47 -8.20
CA GLN A 291 15.08 16.43 -9.22
C GLN A 291 15.53 16.98 -10.58
N ALA A 292 14.87 18.04 -11.09
CA ALA A 292 15.24 18.65 -12.37
C ALA A 292 16.65 19.25 -12.33
N LYS A 293 16.96 20.05 -11.29
CA LYS A 293 18.28 20.65 -11.09
C LYS A 293 19.37 19.61 -10.89
N LEU A 294 19.07 18.48 -10.25
CA LEU A 294 19.99 17.36 -10.08
C LEU A 294 20.36 16.72 -11.42
N LEU A 295 19.37 16.43 -12.26
CA LEU A 295 19.60 15.84 -13.58
C LEU A 295 20.42 16.78 -14.48
N GLU A 296 20.05 18.06 -14.51
CA GLU A 296 20.79 19.07 -15.27
C GLU A 296 22.20 19.29 -14.72
N GLY A 297 22.35 19.31 -13.40
CA GLY A 297 23.64 19.53 -12.76
C GLY A 297 24.62 18.38 -13.00
N ARG A 298 24.14 17.14 -13.01
CA ARG A 298 24.95 15.97 -13.38
C ARG A 298 25.37 16.03 -14.84
N LYS A 299 24.49 16.48 -15.72
CA LYS A 299 24.77 16.61 -17.16
C LYS A 299 25.87 17.66 -17.43
N HIS A 300 25.84 18.78 -16.73
CA HIS A 300 26.78 19.89 -16.95
C HIS A 300 27.95 19.94 -15.96
N LYS A 301 27.97 19.03 -14.97
CA LYS A 301 29.01 18.93 -13.92
C LYS A 301 29.10 20.20 -13.06
N ASP A 302 27.95 20.79 -12.75
CA ASP A 302 27.80 22.04 -11.98
C ASP A 302 26.76 21.88 -10.85
N LEU A 303 26.60 20.66 -10.31
CA LEU A 303 25.60 20.34 -9.28
C LEU A 303 25.66 21.25 -8.06
N TYR A 304 26.86 21.57 -7.56
CA TYR A 304 26.99 22.41 -6.38
C TYR A 304 26.46 23.81 -6.62
N ASP A 305 26.74 24.40 -7.78
CA ASP A 305 26.29 25.77 -8.09
C ASP A 305 24.76 25.84 -8.22
N ARG A 306 24.14 24.83 -8.83
CA ARG A 306 22.67 24.76 -8.99
C ARG A 306 21.92 24.52 -7.70
N LEU A 307 22.52 23.79 -6.76
CA LEU A 307 21.91 23.37 -5.49
C LEU A 307 22.55 24.08 -4.29
N LYS A 308 23.33 25.14 -4.52
CA LYS A 308 24.16 25.78 -3.49
C LYS A 308 23.36 26.18 -2.26
N GLU A 309 22.23 26.85 -2.47
CA GLU A 309 21.38 27.31 -1.37
C GLU A 309 20.83 26.15 -0.53
N ASP A 310 20.35 25.09 -1.18
CA ASP A 310 19.80 23.91 -0.52
C ASP A 310 20.88 23.11 0.22
N ILE A 311 22.05 22.94 -0.41
CA ILE A 311 23.19 22.24 0.20
C ILE A 311 23.71 23.01 1.41
N GLU A 312 23.91 24.32 1.31
CA GLU A 312 24.44 25.12 2.43
C GLU A 312 23.44 25.27 3.57
N LYS A 313 22.13 25.39 3.28
CA LYS A 313 21.08 25.40 4.30
C LYS A 313 21.01 24.08 5.07
N SER A 314 21.07 22.97 4.36
CA SER A 314 21.11 21.63 4.98
C SER A 314 22.42 21.39 5.73
N ARG A 315 23.55 21.85 5.22
CA ARG A 315 24.86 21.82 5.91
C ARG A 315 24.80 22.57 7.23
N ALA A 316 24.24 23.78 7.24
CA ALA A 316 24.07 24.58 8.46
C ALA A 316 23.15 23.87 9.47
N THR A 317 22.08 23.23 9.00
CA THR A 317 21.16 22.45 9.84
C THR A 317 21.87 21.24 10.48
N TYR A 318 22.68 20.53 9.70
CA TYR A 318 23.52 19.45 10.19
C TYR A 318 24.52 19.93 11.24
N GLN A 319 25.25 21.00 10.94
CA GLN A 319 26.29 21.55 11.81
C GLN A 319 25.73 22.09 13.12
N LYS A 320 24.53 22.68 13.10
CA LYS A 320 23.84 23.11 14.33
C LYS A 320 23.57 21.94 15.29
N ARG A 321 23.33 20.74 14.75
CA ARG A 321 22.94 19.56 15.54
C ARG A 321 24.12 18.69 15.96
N TYR A 322 25.13 18.55 15.09
CA TYR A 322 26.27 17.64 15.30
C TYR A 322 27.65 18.30 15.24
N GLY A 323 27.73 19.60 14.93
CA GLY A 323 29.01 20.31 14.80
C GLY A 323 29.77 20.48 16.11
N SER A 324 29.09 20.42 17.26
CA SER A 324 29.69 20.48 18.61
C SER A 324 29.80 19.11 19.29
N THR A 325 29.57 18.01 18.57
CA THR A 325 29.66 16.64 19.12
C THR A 325 30.91 15.93 18.58
N VAL A 326 31.18 14.73 19.07
CA VAL A 326 32.28 13.87 18.57
C VAL A 326 32.17 13.54 17.08
N ALA A 327 30.97 13.67 16.49
CA ALA A 327 30.75 13.48 15.06
C ALA A 327 31.11 14.73 14.21
N GLY A 328 31.35 15.88 14.83
CA GLY A 328 31.63 17.14 14.12
C GLY A 328 32.91 17.11 13.28
N SER A 329 33.85 16.21 13.59
CA SER A 329 35.11 16.04 12.86
C SER A 329 34.99 15.20 11.57
N ALA A 330 33.91 14.43 11.40
CA ALA A 330 33.83 13.36 10.40
C ALA A 330 33.11 13.73 9.09
N ASP A 331 32.69 14.99 8.90
CA ASP A 331 31.94 15.54 7.75
C ASP A 331 30.98 14.55 7.05
N TYR A 332 30.09 13.92 7.81
CA TYR A 332 29.15 12.94 7.25
C TYR A 332 28.17 13.56 6.25
N PHE A 333 27.87 14.85 6.39
CA PHE A 333 27.01 15.55 5.44
C PHE A 333 27.71 15.73 4.09
N GLY A 334 28.96 16.20 4.06
CA GLY A 334 29.73 16.30 2.82
C GLY A 334 29.90 14.96 2.11
N GLN A 335 30.21 13.90 2.87
CA GLN A 335 30.32 12.54 2.31
C GLN A 335 29.01 12.06 1.67
N GLU A 336 27.88 12.32 2.32
CA GLU A 336 26.58 11.89 1.79
C GLU A 336 26.13 12.76 0.59
N VAL A 337 26.54 14.03 0.52
CA VAL A 337 26.36 14.85 -0.68
C VAL A 337 27.10 14.23 -1.88
N ILE A 338 28.36 13.82 -1.70
CA ILE A 338 29.16 13.17 -2.75
C ILE A 338 28.53 11.83 -3.14
N ARG A 339 28.29 10.96 -2.15
CA ARG A 339 27.75 9.61 -2.37
C ARG A 339 26.37 9.61 -3.00
N SER A 340 25.50 10.49 -2.53
CA SER A 340 24.08 10.45 -2.88
C SER A 340 23.75 11.41 -4.02
N LEU A 341 24.14 12.69 -3.96
CA LEU A 341 23.84 13.65 -5.03
C LEU A 341 24.76 13.48 -6.24
N ALA A 342 26.04 13.20 -5.99
CA ALA A 342 27.06 13.07 -7.02
C ALA A 342 27.37 11.61 -7.42
N GLU A 343 26.65 10.63 -6.90
CA GLU A 343 26.82 9.20 -7.22
C GLU A 343 28.27 8.71 -7.04
N ASP A 344 28.90 9.15 -5.95
CA ASP A 344 30.30 8.88 -5.62
C ASP A 344 31.33 9.54 -6.57
N ASP A 345 30.89 10.40 -7.51
CA ASP A 345 31.74 11.17 -8.42
C ASP A 345 31.76 12.66 -8.08
N VAL A 346 32.82 13.09 -7.38
CA VAL A 346 33.04 14.50 -6.98
C VAL A 346 33.12 15.43 -8.19
N VAL A 347 33.49 14.93 -9.38
CA VAL A 347 33.55 15.74 -10.60
C VAL A 347 32.18 16.32 -10.97
N LEU A 348 31.09 15.62 -10.65
CA LEU A 348 29.73 16.09 -10.93
C LEU A 348 29.32 17.30 -10.08
N LEU A 349 29.94 17.50 -8.92
CA LEU A 349 29.70 18.66 -8.05
C LEU A 349 30.24 19.96 -8.63
N GLY A 350 31.23 19.87 -9.52
CA GLY A 350 31.90 21.02 -10.11
C GLY A 350 33.02 21.57 -9.24
N SER A 351 33.88 22.39 -9.84
CA SER A 351 35.11 22.91 -9.21
C SER A 351 34.87 23.85 -8.03
N ASN A 352 33.64 24.36 -7.87
CA ASN A 352 33.27 25.28 -6.80
C ASN A 352 32.88 24.55 -5.49
N PHE A 353 32.82 23.23 -5.49
CA PHE A 353 32.50 22.44 -4.30
C PHE A 353 33.66 22.45 -3.29
N PRO A 354 33.40 22.78 -2.00
CA PRO A 354 34.43 22.74 -0.96
C PRO A 354 35.01 21.32 -0.79
N GLY A 355 36.32 21.16 -0.98
CA GLY A 355 37.00 19.85 -0.94
C GLY A 355 37.23 19.19 -2.31
N TYR A 356 36.89 19.86 -3.41
CA TYR A 356 37.25 19.42 -4.76
C TYR A 356 38.78 19.34 -4.90
N THR A 357 39.30 18.12 -5.06
CA THR A 357 40.72 17.90 -5.40
C THR A 357 40.76 17.44 -6.84
N LYS A 358 41.51 18.16 -7.69
CA LYS A 358 41.58 17.95 -9.14
C LYS A 358 42.19 16.62 -9.54
#